data_AF-A0A2E3W2S9-F1
#
_entry.id   AF-A0A2E3W2S9-F1
#
_cell.length_a   1.000
_cell.length_b   1.000
_cell.length_c   1.000
_cell.angle_alpha   90.00
_cell.angle_beta   90.00
_cell.angle_gamma   90.00
#
_symmetry.space_group_name_H-M   'P 1'
#
loop_
_entity.id
_entity.type
_entity.pdbx_description
1 polymer ?
#
loop_
_entity_poly.entity_id
_entity_poly.type
_entity_poly.pdbx_seq_one_letter_code
_entity_poly.pdbx_strand_id
1 'polypeptide(L)'
;MEMKRLVTFILFIFSLQAMGFGGSAGVYDLSSEDRVLAAKIEHNQSDQFLDVQMVPSGSAVLTESGDLKNQGIQGILHAASGSMTRNDGVFKPSIEGITNSIKNSLILAREKGYSSVAIPFIGGGIFLGRLGITKEELAYHIAKASLHHSRNLKIVFVGYTEEDFSILEEARERALKEVSFKKKALDFILMSASAKKRSSVAHGSLVDYQVHNCELVINPANTEVAFGGGLSGVIARASGQSYQIDRDAQELIQEIANERSLSKKSVEKLKDLSL
;
A
#
# COMPACT_ATOMS: atom_id res chain seq x y z
N MET A 1 -18.06 -19.79 49.00
CA MET A 1 -17.44 -19.54 50.31
C MET A 1 -15.94 -19.55 50.10
N GLU A 2 -15.35 -18.35 50.16
CA GLU A 2 -13.92 -17.97 50.33
C GLU A 2 -12.85 -18.73 49.52
N MET A 3 -12.08 -18.13 48.59
CA MET A 3 -11.32 -16.88 48.63
C MET A 3 -10.39 -16.78 49.85
N LYS A 4 -9.13 -17.23 49.72
CA LYS A 4 -7.97 -16.73 50.48
C LYS A 4 -6.66 -17.37 49.99
N ARG A 5 -5.62 -16.52 49.92
CA ARG A 5 -4.23 -16.72 49.44
C ARG A 5 -4.09 -16.46 47.94
N LEU A 6 -3.44 -15.41 47.46
CA LEU A 6 -2.51 -14.50 48.12
C LEU A 6 -2.43 -13.21 47.27
N VAL A 7 -2.82 -12.10 47.88
CA VAL A 7 -2.55 -10.74 47.42
C VAL A 7 -1.09 -10.41 47.72
N THR A 8 -0.51 -9.49 46.93
CA THR A 8 0.68 -8.65 47.20
C THR A 8 1.97 -9.06 46.46
N PHE A 9 2.19 -8.53 45.25
CA PHE A 9 3.17 -7.46 45.07
C PHE A 9 2.96 -6.76 43.72
N ILE A 10 2.78 -5.46 43.81
CA ILE A 10 2.61 -4.49 42.74
C ILE A 10 3.97 -3.80 42.53
N LEU A 11 4.24 -3.36 41.29
CA LEU A 11 5.16 -2.29 40.84
C LEU A 11 6.69 -2.55 40.74
N PHE A 12 7.20 -2.11 39.56
CA PHE A 12 8.54 -1.54 39.27
C PHE A 12 9.72 -2.54 39.29
N ILE A 13 10.56 -2.69 38.26
CA ILE A 13 11.45 -1.67 37.67
C ILE A 13 11.97 -2.15 36.30
N PHE A 14 12.01 -1.22 35.33
CA PHE A 14 12.78 -1.24 34.09
C PHE A 14 14.31 -1.29 34.37
N SER A 15 15.08 -1.98 33.52
CA SER A 15 16.32 -1.48 32.87
C SER A 15 17.46 -2.49 32.76
N LEU A 16 18.22 -2.32 31.64
CA LEU A 16 19.58 -2.79 31.35
C LEU A 16 19.75 -4.32 31.11
N GLN A 17 20.32 -4.82 30.02
CA GLN A 17 21.34 -4.30 29.11
C GLN A 17 21.13 -4.77 27.67
N ALA A 18 21.22 -3.82 26.75
CA ALA A 18 21.77 -4.04 25.43
C ALA A 18 23.29 -4.18 25.56
N MET A 19 23.89 -5.19 24.92
CA MET A 19 25.27 -5.16 24.42
C MET A 19 25.57 -6.39 23.56
N GLY A 20 25.98 -6.16 22.31
CA GLY A 20 26.91 -7.06 21.61
C GLY A 20 26.52 -7.54 20.21
N PHE A 21 27.22 -6.98 19.21
CA PHE A 21 27.48 -7.49 17.85
C PHE A 21 26.32 -7.40 16.84
N GLY A 22 26.41 -6.82 15.64
CA GLY A 22 27.55 -6.54 14.77
C GLY A 22 27.41 -7.33 13.47
N GLY A 23 26.91 -6.70 12.39
CA GLY A 23 27.10 -7.16 11.00
C GLY A 23 25.93 -7.85 10.26
N SER A 24 25.37 -7.11 9.29
CA SER A 24 24.78 -7.52 7.99
C SER A 24 23.52 -8.40 7.87
N ALA A 25 22.68 -7.94 6.92
CA ALA A 25 21.67 -8.67 6.14
C ALA A 25 20.35 -9.09 6.83
N GLY A 26 19.28 -8.40 6.44
CA GLY A 26 17.94 -8.97 6.30
C GLY A 26 17.22 -9.33 7.60
N VAL A 27 16.61 -8.34 8.27
CA VAL A 27 15.60 -8.61 9.30
C VAL A 27 14.35 -7.80 8.98
N TYR A 28 13.37 -8.46 8.35
CA TYR A 28 12.04 -7.94 8.12
C TYR A 28 11.27 -7.88 9.43
N ASP A 29 10.92 -6.69 9.87
CA ASP A 29 10.03 -6.49 11.03
C ASP A 29 8.57 -6.74 10.62
N LEU A 30 8.11 -7.96 10.90
CA LEU A 30 6.74 -8.46 10.74
C LEU A 30 5.90 -8.31 12.03
N SER A 31 6.17 -7.32 12.89
CA SER A 31 5.38 -7.06 14.10
C SER A 31 3.94 -6.58 13.79
N SER A 32 3.02 -7.55 13.75
CA SER A 32 1.69 -7.66 14.38
C SER A 32 0.81 -6.46 14.75
N GLU A 33 1.06 -5.23 14.30
CA GLU A 33 0.02 -4.19 14.32
C GLU A 33 -0.34 -3.78 12.90
N ASP A 34 -1.51 -4.21 12.44
CA ASP A 34 -2.19 -3.66 11.27
C ASP A 34 -2.51 -2.19 11.59
N ARG A 35 -1.56 -1.29 11.30
CA ARG A 35 -1.78 0.16 11.27
C ARG A 35 -1.77 0.59 9.81
N VAL A 36 -2.82 1.30 9.37
CA VAL A 36 -2.79 2.03 8.10
C VAL A 36 -1.52 2.85 8.06
N LEU A 37 -0.66 2.47 7.14
CA LEU A 37 0.48 3.24 6.76
C LEU A 37 0.01 4.44 5.94
N ALA A 38 -0.51 5.44 6.63
CA ALA A 38 -0.17 6.83 6.34
C ALA A 38 1.32 7.10 6.65
N ALA A 39 2.03 6.15 7.29
CA ALA A 39 3.40 5.73 6.98
C ALA A 39 4.09 5.05 8.18
N LYS A 40 4.71 3.90 7.92
CA LYS A 40 5.91 3.43 8.61
C LYS A 40 7.01 4.09 7.81
N ILE A 41 7.20 5.37 8.13
CA ILE A 41 8.43 6.07 7.85
C ILE A 41 9.49 5.28 8.63
N GLU A 42 10.48 4.73 7.95
CA GLU A 42 11.74 4.48 8.65
C GLU A 42 12.19 5.81 9.22
N HIS A 43 12.40 5.84 10.53
CA HIS A 43 12.39 6.99 11.45
C HIS A 43 13.30 8.20 11.09
N ASN A 44 13.98 8.18 9.94
CA ASN A 44 15.01 9.14 9.55
C ASN A 44 14.68 10.01 8.32
N GLN A 45 13.55 9.82 7.60
CA GLN A 45 13.34 10.52 6.30
C GLN A 45 11.93 11.11 6.04
N SER A 46 10.97 11.03 6.98
CA SER A 46 9.63 11.60 6.79
C SER A 46 9.60 13.09 6.54
N ASP A 47 10.50 13.79 7.22
CA ASP A 47 10.41 15.23 7.36
C ASP A 47 10.70 15.87 6.00
N GLN A 48 11.57 15.23 5.20
CA GLN A 48 11.90 15.63 3.84
C GLN A 48 10.72 15.55 2.84
N PHE A 49 9.73 14.68 3.07
CA PHE A 49 8.56 14.55 2.19
C PHE A 49 7.43 15.50 2.61
N LEU A 50 7.17 15.59 3.92
CA LEU A 50 6.07 16.41 4.44
C LEU A 50 6.34 17.92 4.27
N ASP A 51 7.61 18.34 4.34
CA ASP A 51 8.01 19.74 4.13
C ASP A 51 7.73 20.26 2.71
N VAL A 52 7.45 19.37 1.74
CA VAL A 52 7.16 19.71 0.34
C VAL A 52 5.78 19.21 -0.12
N GLN A 53 4.86 18.92 0.81
CA GLN A 53 3.50 18.44 0.51
C GLN A 53 3.48 17.14 -0.29
N MET A 54 4.41 16.23 0.01
CA MET A 54 4.50 14.90 -0.60
C MET A 54 4.33 13.82 0.47
N VAL A 55 3.88 12.64 0.05
CA VAL A 55 3.94 11.42 0.86
C VAL A 55 5.19 10.61 0.52
N PRO A 56 5.77 9.86 1.47
CA PRO A 56 6.84 8.92 1.19
C PRO A 56 6.44 7.91 0.11
N SER A 57 7.40 7.51 -0.74
CA SER A 57 7.19 6.41 -1.67
C SER A 57 6.75 5.14 -0.92
N GLY A 58 5.77 4.43 -1.45
CA GLY A 58 5.12 3.31 -0.77
C GLY A 58 3.86 3.67 0.02
N SER A 59 3.50 4.95 0.13
CA SER A 59 2.25 5.35 0.79
C SER A 59 1.02 5.09 -0.08
N ALA A 60 -0.17 5.16 0.53
CA ALA A 60 -1.44 5.11 -0.18
C ALA A 60 -2.47 6.07 0.46
N VAL A 61 -3.30 6.70 -0.37
CA VAL A 61 -4.42 7.56 0.04
C VAL A 61 -5.69 7.07 -0.62
N LEU A 62 -6.81 7.06 0.11
CA LEU A 62 -8.13 6.75 -0.45
C LEU A 62 -8.95 8.03 -0.57
N THR A 63 -9.51 8.25 -1.74
CA THR A 63 -10.47 9.33 -2.00
C THR A 63 -11.76 8.78 -2.60
N GLU A 64 -12.78 9.62 -2.69
CA GLU A 64 -13.94 9.37 -3.54
C GLU A 64 -13.52 9.27 -5.03
N SER A 65 -14.42 8.74 -5.85
CA SER A 65 -14.17 8.43 -7.26
C SER A 65 -14.90 9.35 -8.26
N GLY A 66 -15.66 10.33 -7.75
CA GLY A 66 -16.48 11.23 -8.56
C GLY A 66 -17.54 10.47 -9.36
N ASP A 67 -17.63 10.74 -10.67
CA ASP A 67 -18.63 10.18 -11.56
C ASP A 67 -18.49 8.66 -11.77
N LEU A 68 -17.30 8.10 -11.49
CA LEU A 68 -17.07 6.65 -11.51
C LEU A 68 -17.94 5.89 -10.49
N LYS A 69 -18.42 6.58 -9.44
CA LYS A 69 -19.35 6.02 -8.46
C LYS A 69 -20.65 5.55 -9.09
N ASN A 70 -21.10 6.21 -10.15
CA ASN A 70 -22.36 5.91 -10.85
C ASN A 70 -22.36 4.54 -11.54
N GLN A 71 -21.18 3.98 -11.82
CA GLN A 71 -21.04 2.65 -12.41
C GLN A 71 -20.58 1.58 -11.41
N GLY A 72 -20.28 1.94 -10.17
CA GLY A 72 -19.95 0.98 -9.11
C GLY A 72 -18.55 1.13 -8.50
N ILE A 73 -17.66 1.93 -9.10
CA ILE A 73 -16.33 2.22 -8.53
C ILE A 73 -16.52 3.29 -7.44
N GLN A 74 -16.52 2.90 -6.18
CA GLN A 74 -16.82 3.74 -5.02
C GLN A 74 -15.65 4.63 -4.57
N GLY A 75 -14.41 4.27 -4.90
CA GLY A 75 -13.24 5.02 -4.44
C GLY A 75 -11.98 4.75 -5.24
N ILE A 76 -11.01 5.65 -5.09
CA ILE A 76 -9.70 5.58 -5.76
C ILE A 76 -8.61 5.46 -4.70
N LEU A 77 -7.81 4.40 -4.80
CA LEU A 77 -6.62 4.21 -3.98
C LEU A 77 -5.41 4.78 -4.74
N HIS A 78 -4.92 5.94 -4.32
CA HIS A 78 -3.74 6.60 -4.87
C HIS A 78 -2.48 5.95 -4.30
N ALA A 79 -1.87 5.05 -5.07
CA ALA A 79 -0.65 4.33 -4.69
C ALA A 79 0.58 5.18 -5.05
N ALA A 80 1.20 5.82 -4.05
CA ALA A 80 2.35 6.71 -4.21
C ALA A 80 3.63 5.90 -4.51
N SER A 81 3.77 5.48 -5.76
CA SER A 81 4.76 4.50 -6.18
C SER A 81 6.16 5.07 -6.46
N GLY A 82 6.28 6.40 -6.57
CA GLY A 82 7.55 7.11 -6.78
C GLY A 82 7.34 8.54 -7.28
N SER A 83 8.40 9.33 -7.36
CA SER A 83 8.32 10.69 -7.93
C SER A 83 8.51 10.68 -9.44
N MET A 84 7.73 11.52 -10.12
CA MET A 84 7.84 11.78 -11.56
C MET A 84 8.97 12.75 -11.91
N THR A 85 9.22 13.73 -11.03
CA THR A 85 10.10 14.87 -11.28
C THR A 85 11.45 14.74 -10.56
N ARG A 86 11.49 13.97 -9.46
CA ARG A 86 12.69 13.76 -8.65
C ARG A 86 13.21 12.33 -8.83
N ASN A 87 14.49 12.23 -9.15
CA ASN A 87 15.14 10.98 -9.55
C ASN A 87 16.23 10.51 -8.57
N ASP A 88 16.43 11.23 -7.47
CA ASP A 88 17.51 11.05 -6.51
C ASP A 88 17.01 10.55 -5.15
N GLY A 89 17.90 9.84 -4.45
CA GLY A 89 17.67 9.35 -3.09
C GLY A 89 16.32 8.64 -2.91
N VAL A 90 15.54 9.14 -1.96
CA VAL A 90 14.24 8.60 -1.54
C VAL A 90 13.12 8.77 -2.56
N PHE A 91 13.30 9.63 -3.55
CA PHE A 91 12.26 9.95 -4.56
C PHE A 91 12.32 9.02 -5.78
N LYS A 92 13.42 8.29 -5.94
CA LYS A 92 13.59 7.32 -7.03
C LYS A 92 12.58 6.18 -6.87
N PRO A 93 11.82 5.81 -7.92
CA PRO A 93 10.92 4.68 -7.87
C PRO A 93 11.72 3.42 -7.61
N SER A 94 11.16 2.54 -6.78
CA SER A 94 11.75 1.28 -6.42
C SER A 94 10.68 0.20 -6.39
N ILE A 95 11.09 -1.06 -6.51
CA ILE A 95 10.19 -2.20 -6.34
C ILE A 95 9.59 -2.20 -4.94
N GLU A 96 10.35 -1.75 -3.94
CA GLU A 96 9.86 -1.58 -2.58
C GLU A 96 8.75 -0.53 -2.52
N GLY A 97 8.92 0.65 -3.13
CA GLY A 97 7.89 1.68 -3.18
C GLY A 97 6.62 1.20 -3.86
N ILE A 98 6.73 0.49 -4.98
CA ILE A 98 5.58 -0.09 -5.68
C ILE A 98 4.88 -1.13 -4.79
N THR A 99 5.61 -2.11 -4.25
CA THR A 99 5.01 -3.19 -3.44
C THR A 99 4.44 -2.69 -2.10
N ASN A 100 5.06 -1.71 -1.46
CA ASN A 100 4.54 -1.08 -0.25
C ASN A 100 3.27 -0.25 -0.53
N SER A 101 3.21 0.48 -1.64
CA SER A 101 2.01 1.26 -2.01
C SER A 101 0.81 0.36 -2.29
N ILE A 102 1.03 -0.82 -2.89
CA ILE A 102 0.01 -1.87 -3.05
C ILE A 102 -0.42 -2.41 -1.68
N LYS A 103 0.54 -2.81 -0.84
CA LYS A 103 0.26 -3.32 0.51
C LYS A 103 -0.61 -2.34 1.31
N ASN A 104 -0.25 -1.06 1.31
CA ASN A 104 -0.93 -0.03 2.07
C ASN A 104 -2.32 0.28 1.49
N SER A 105 -2.44 0.28 0.16
CA SER A 105 -3.73 0.35 -0.53
C SER A 105 -4.69 -0.77 -0.09
N LEU A 106 -4.20 -2.02 -0.02
CA LEU A 106 -5.02 -3.16 0.39
C LEU A 106 -5.35 -3.19 1.88
N ILE A 107 -4.46 -2.68 2.74
CA ILE A 107 -4.76 -2.47 4.16
C ILE A 107 -5.91 -1.47 4.29
N LEU A 108 -5.78 -0.30 3.65
CA LEU A 108 -6.77 0.77 3.70
C LEU A 108 -8.14 0.33 3.16
N ALA A 109 -8.17 -0.42 2.05
CA ALA A 109 -9.39 -1.00 1.51
C ALA A 109 -10.16 -1.83 2.54
N ARG A 110 -9.47 -2.71 3.27
CA ARG A 110 -10.09 -3.57 4.28
C ARG A 110 -10.57 -2.78 5.49
N GLU A 111 -9.77 -1.83 5.96
CA GLU A 111 -10.14 -1.02 7.13
C GLU A 111 -11.36 -0.15 6.87
N LYS A 112 -11.57 0.24 5.61
CA LYS A 112 -12.78 0.95 5.18
C LYS A 112 -13.93 0.04 4.79
N GLY A 113 -13.77 -1.28 4.95
CA GLY A 113 -14.83 -2.27 4.75
C GLY A 113 -15.13 -2.64 3.30
N TYR A 114 -14.28 -2.26 2.34
CA TYR A 114 -14.45 -2.66 0.95
C TYR A 114 -14.08 -4.13 0.74
N SER A 115 -14.68 -4.76 -0.26
CA SER A 115 -14.52 -6.20 -0.54
C SER A 115 -13.73 -6.48 -1.81
N SER A 116 -13.47 -5.49 -2.66
CA SER A 116 -12.88 -5.70 -3.98
C SER A 116 -12.00 -4.54 -4.48
N VAL A 117 -10.87 -4.88 -5.10
CA VAL A 117 -9.88 -3.93 -5.60
C VAL A 117 -9.39 -4.33 -7.00
N ALA A 118 -9.48 -3.42 -7.95
CA ALA A 118 -8.87 -3.53 -9.27
C ALA A 118 -7.48 -2.89 -9.29
N ILE A 119 -6.48 -3.63 -9.78
CA ILE A 119 -5.07 -3.26 -9.71
C ILE A 119 -4.51 -3.23 -11.13
N PRO A 120 -4.04 -2.07 -11.63
CA PRO A 120 -3.42 -2.01 -12.94
C PRO A 120 -1.97 -2.51 -12.91
N PHE A 121 -1.32 -2.48 -14.07
CA PHE A 121 0.12 -2.66 -14.20
C PHE A 121 0.92 -1.44 -13.68
N ILE A 122 0.93 -1.25 -12.36
CA ILE A 122 1.60 -0.12 -11.67
C ILE A 122 3.09 -0.08 -12.03
N GLY A 123 3.58 1.07 -12.48
CA GLY A 123 4.99 1.26 -12.83
C GLY A 123 5.38 0.73 -14.23
N GLY A 124 4.46 0.11 -14.97
CA GLY A 124 4.72 -0.42 -16.33
C GLY A 124 4.96 0.63 -17.41
N GLY A 125 4.71 1.92 -17.11
CA GLY A 125 4.98 3.05 -18.00
C GLY A 125 6.35 3.69 -17.74
N ILE A 126 6.35 5.00 -17.43
CA ILE A 126 7.56 5.83 -17.31
C ILE A 126 8.54 5.32 -16.23
N PHE A 127 8.06 4.56 -15.24
CA PHE A 127 8.92 4.02 -14.19
C PHE A 127 9.69 2.76 -14.59
N LEU A 128 9.22 1.96 -15.57
CA LEU A 128 9.82 0.67 -15.90
C LEU A 128 11.32 0.81 -16.25
N GLY A 129 11.65 1.77 -17.12
CA GLY A 129 13.05 2.05 -17.51
C GLY A 129 13.94 2.53 -16.35
N ARG A 130 13.35 3.03 -15.25
CA ARG A 130 14.08 3.52 -14.06
C ARG A 130 14.28 2.44 -13.00
N LEU A 131 13.52 1.34 -13.07
CA LEU A 131 13.58 0.24 -12.11
C LEU A 131 14.69 -0.77 -12.43
N GLY A 132 15.15 -0.84 -13.68
CA GLY A 132 16.20 -1.76 -14.10
C GLY A 132 15.78 -3.23 -14.08
N ILE A 133 14.48 -3.51 -14.21
CA ILE A 133 13.91 -4.87 -14.30
C ILE A 133 13.01 -4.99 -15.53
N THR A 134 12.68 -6.23 -15.91
CA THR A 134 11.76 -6.48 -17.01
C THR A 134 10.30 -6.25 -16.59
N LYS A 135 9.42 -6.16 -17.60
CA LYS A 135 7.98 -6.02 -17.40
C LYS A 135 7.41 -7.23 -16.64
N GLU A 136 7.86 -8.44 -16.98
CA GLU A 136 7.44 -9.70 -16.36
C GLU A 136 7.82 -9.77 -14.88
N GLU A 137 9.05 -9.36 -14.52
CA GLU A 137 9.47 -9.28 -13.12
C GLU A 137 8.65 -8.25 -12.34
N LEU A 138 8.36 -7.10 -12.96
CA LEU A 138 7.50 -6.09 -12.33
C LEU A 138 6.09 -6.63 -12.08
N ALA A 139 5.47 -7.27 -13.07
CA ALA A 139 4.16 -7.90 -12.93
C ALA A 139 4.15 -8.93 -11.81
N TYR A 140 5.19 -9.76 -11.73
CA TYR A 140 5.33 -10.74 -10.65
C TYR A 140 5.41 -10.08 -9.27
N HIS A 141 6.16 -8.99 -9.10
CA HIS A 141 6.20 -8.24 -7.84
C HIS A 141 4.84 -7.64 -7.46
N ILE A 142 4.11 -7.09 -8.44
CA ILE A 142 2.74 -6.58 -8.25
C ILE A 142 1.82 -7.72 -7.80
N ALA A 143 1.79 -8.83 -8.54
CA ALA A 143 0.94 -9.97 -8.24
C ALA A 143 1.25 -10.57 -6.86
N LYS A 144 2.53 -10.74 -6.53
CA LYS A 144 2.99 -11.27 -5.26
C LYS A 144 2.58 -10.39 -4.08
N ALA A 145 2.81 -9.08 -4.16
CA ALA A 145 2.40 -8.15 -3.12
C ALA A 145 0.87 -8.14 -2.94
N SER A 146 0.13 -8.07 -4.05
CA SER A 146 -1.33 -8.05 -4.03
C SER A 146 -1.93 -9.30 -3.41
N LEU A 147 -1.47 -10.49 -3.84
CA LEU A 147 -2.01 -11.76 -3.33
C LEU A 147 -1.61 -11.98 -1.87
N HIS A 148 -0.38 -11.66 -1.49
CA HIS A 148 0.09 -11.78 -0.11
C HIS A 148 -0.71 -10.91 0.86
N HIS A 149 -1.12 -9.71 0.43
CA HIS A 149 -1.85 -8.75 1.26
C HIS A 149 -3.36 -8.72 1.00
N SER A 150 -3.91 -9.55 0.11
CA SER A 150 -5.34 -9.58 -0.22
C SER A 150 -6.24 -9.97 0.97
N ARG A 151 -5.82 -10.94 1.78
CA ARG A 151 -6.65 -11.59 2.82
C ARG A 151 -8.01 -12.02 2.30
N ASN A 152 -9.08 -11.26 2.58
CA ASN A 152 -10.47 -11.53 2.16
C ASN A 152 -10.92 -10.69 0.95
N LEU A 153 -10.10 -9.76 0.46
CA LEU A 153 -10.41 -8.95 -0.72
C LEU A 153 -10.44 -9.81 -1.99
N LYS A 154 -11.38 -9.52 -2.88
CA LYS A 154 -11.32 -9.88 -4.29
C LYS A 154 -10.32 -8.96 -4.98
N ILE A 155 -9.35 -9.54 -5.69
CA ILE A 155 -8.33 -8.82 -6.45
C ILE A 155 -8.55 -9.07 -7.94
N VAL A 156 -8.63 -8.01 -8.74
CA VAL A 156 -8.64 -8.15 -10.20
C VAL A 156 -7.48 -7.35 -10.77
N PHE A 157 -6.53 -8.03 -11.40
CA PHE A 157 -5.49 -7.33 -12.16
C PHE A 157 -6.06 -6.91 -13.50
N VAL A 158 -5.81 -5.67 -13.92
CA VAL A 158 -6.35 -5.14 -15.17
C VAL A 158 -5.20 -4.83 -16.13
N GLY A 159 -5.10 -5.60 -17.20
CA GLY A 159 -4.23 -5.34 -18.34
C GLY A 159 -5.00 -4.53 -19.38
N TYR A 160 -4.46 -3.40 -19.82
CA TYR A 160 -5.12 -2.58 -20.84
C TYR A 160 -4.90 -3.12 -22.25
N THR A 161 -3.74 -3.73 -22.49
CA THR A 161 -3.40 -4.39 -23.75
C THR A 161 -3.43 -5.91 -23.56
N GLU A 162 -3.54 -6.66 -24.67
CA GLU A 162 -3.43 -8.12 -24.68
C GLU A 162 -2.08 -8.61 -24.11
N GLU A 163 -1.01 -7.85 -24.35
CA GLU A 163 0.32 -8.12 -23.79
C GLU A 163 0.33 -7.96 -22.27
N ASP A 164 -0.22 -6.85 -21.74
CA ASP A 164 -0.31 -6.62 -20.29
C ASP A 164 -1.18 -7.69 -19.62
N PHE A 165 -2.30 -8.05 -20.26
CA PHE A 165 -3.18 -9.11 -19.79
C PHE A 165 -2.43 -10.44 -19.65
N SER A 166 -1.70 -10.84 -20.70
CA SER A 166 -0.94 -12.09 -20.73
C SER A 166 0.15 -12.11 -19.64
N ILE A 167 0.93 -11.02 -19.53
CA ILE A 167 2.00 -10.89 -18.54
C ILE A 167 1.43 -10.92 -17.11
N LEU A 168 0.32 -10.24 -16.84
CA LEU A 168 -0.33 -10.24 -15.52
C LEU A 168 -0.90 -11.61 -15.16
N GLU A 169 -1.43 -12.35 -16.12
CA GLU A 169 -1.94 -13.71 -15.88
C GLU A 169 -0.81 -14.70 -15.55
N GLU A 170 0.30 -14.64 -16.29
CA GLU A 170 1.50 -15.43 -15.96
C GLU A 170 2.07 -15.07 -14.59
N ALA A 171 2.16 -13.78 -14.28
CA ALA A 171 2.61 -13.28 -12.99
C ALA A 171 1.70 -13.74 -11.84
N ARG A 172 0.37 -13.71 -12.03
CA ARG A 172 -0.63 -14.18 -11.06
C ARG A 172 -0.45 -15.66 -10.77
N GLU A 173 -0.32 -16.49 -11.80
CA GLU A 173 -0.09 -17.93 -11.64
C GLU A 173 1.26 -18.24 -10.98
N ARG A 174 2.33 -17.51 -11.34
CA ARG A 174 3.64 -17.63 -10.68
C ARG A 174 3.56 -17.27 -9.20
N ALA A 175 2.90 -16.17 -8.86
CA ALA A 175 2.76 -15.72 -7.47
C ALA A 175 1.91 -16.70 -6.62
N LEU A 176 0.81 -17.23 -7.16
CA LEU A 176 0.00 -18.24 -6.49
C LEU A 176 0.79 -19.53 -6.21
N LYS A 177 1.63 -19.96 -7.16
CA LYS A 177 2.50 -21.13 -6.99
C LYS A 177 3.51 -20.92 -5.87
N GLU A 178 4.16 -19.77 -5.76
CA GLU A 178 5.16 -19.55 -4.69
C GLU A 178 4.53 -19.45 -3.29
N VAL A 179 3.37 -18.80 -3.18
CA VAL A 179 2.60 -18.81 -1.92
C VAL A 179 2.32 -20.27 -1.50
N SER A 180 2.31 -21.20 -2.47
CA SER A 180 2.13 -22.63 -2.25
C SER A 180 3.19 -23.37 -1.44
N PHE A 181 4.42 -22.86 -1.36
CA PHE A 181 5.54 -23.63 -0.85
C PHE A 181 5.96 -23.30 0.58
N LYS A 182 5.39 -22.27 1.24
CA LYS A 182 5.96 -21.68 2.48
C LYS A 182 5.10 -21.78 3.76
N LYS A 183 3.96 -22.47 3.79
CA LYS A 183 3.05 -22.52 4.98
C LYS A 183 2.68 -23.95 5.42
N LYS A 184 2.32 -24.11 6.71
CA LYS A 184 1.74 -25.36 7.26
C LYS A 184 0.55 -25.81 6.40
N ALA A 185 0.53 -27.08 6.00
CA ALA A 185 -0.27 -27.59 4.89
C ALA A 185 -1.78 -27.25 4.90
N LEU A 186 -2.43 -27.16 6.07
CA LEU A 186 -3.90 -27.00 6.15
C LEU A 186 -4.37 -25.54 6.04
N ASP A 187 -3.83 -24.61 6.85
CA ASP A 187 -4.08 -23.16 6.73
C ASP A 187 -3.68 -22.65 5.34
N PHE A 188 -2.68 -23.30 4.77
CA PHE A 188 -2.17 -23.06 3.44
C PHE A 188 -3.18 -23.41 2.34
N ILE A 189 -3.73 -24.64 2.32
CA ILE A 189 -4.68 -25.08 1.30
C ILE A 189 -5.91 -24.18 1.29
N LEU A 190 -6.42 -23.82 2.47
CA LEU A 190 -7.57 -22.93 2.61
C LEU A 190 -7.26 -21.50 2.13
N MET A 191 -6.08 -20.96 2.45
CA MET A 191 -5.69 -19.62 2.02
C MET A 191 -5.43 -19.53 0.51
N SER A 192 -4.76 -20.51 -0.09
CA SER A 192 -4.41 -20.51 -1.51
C SER A 192 -5.57 -20.87 -2.43
N ALA A 193 -6.40 -21.85 -2.08
CA ALA A 193 -7.68 -22.05 -2.75
C ALA A 193 -8.56 -20.80 -2.59
N SER A 194 -8.48 -20.20 -1.40
CA SER A 194 -9.06 -18.91 -1.02
C SER A 194 -8.75 -17.79 -2.03
N ALA A 195 -7.46 -17.52 -2.16
CA ALA A 195 -6.88 -16.45 -2.98
C ALA A 195 -7.00 -16.73 -4.48
N LYS A 196 -6.84 -17.98 -4.92
CA LYS A 196 -7.06 -18.36 -6.33
C LYS A 196 -8.50 -18.10 -6.75
N LYS A 197 -9.49 -18.43 -5.90
CA LYS A 197 -10.90 -18.13 -6.17
C LYS A 197 -11.22 -16.62 -6.10
N ARG A 198 -10.42 -15.86 -5.36
CA ARG A 198 -10.60 -14.41 -5.14
C ARG A 198 -9.65 -13.55 -5.98
N SER A 199 -8.93 -14.12 -6.94
CA SER A 199 -8.05 -13.36 -7.85
C SER A 199 -8.28 -13.75 -9.30
N SER A 200 -8.28 -12.76 -10.19
CA SER A 200 -8.38 -12.94 -11.63
C SER A 200 -7.64 -11.83 -12.36
N VAL A 201 -7.51 -11.98 -13.68
CA VAL A 201 -7.02 -10.93 -14.57
C VAL A 201 -8.13 -10.59 -15.56
N ALA A 202 -8.29 -9.31 -15.87
CA ALA A 202 -9.23 -8.80 -16.86
C ALA A 202 -8.48 -7.99 -17.92
N HIS A 203 -8.91 -8.13 -19.18
CA HIS A 203 -8.43 -7.30 -20.28
C HIS A 203 -9.42 -6.15 -20.50
N GLY A 204 -8.96 -4.91 -20.43
CA GLY A 204 -9.79 -3.73 -20.68
C GLY A 204 -9.38 -2.50 -19.88
N SER A 205 -10.31 -1.55 -19.78
CA SER A 205 -10.07 -0.28 -19.08
C SER A 205 -10.24 -0.43 -17.56
N LEU A 206 -9.31 0.16 -16.80
CA LEU A 206 -9.41 0.23 -15.34
C LEU A 206 -10.60 1.10 -14.87
N VAL A 207 -11.05 2.04 -15.70
CA VAL A 207 -12.17 2.94 -15.36
C VAL A 207 -13.53 2.42 -15.81
N ASP A 208 -13.59 1.18 -16.33
CA ASP A 208 -14.83 0.51 -16.69
C ASP A 208 -15.16 -0.55 -15.65
N TYR A 209 -16.19 -0.29 -14.84
CA TYR A 209 -16.59 -1.22 -13.79
C TYR A 209 -16.96 -2.61 -14.33
N GLN A 210 -17.53 -2.71 -15.53
CA GLN A 210 -17.96 -4.00 -16.10
C GLN A 210 -16.78 -4.93 -16.41
N VAL A 211 -15.58 -4.37 -16.62
CA VAL A 211 -14.35 -5.13 -16.87
C VAL A 211 -13.93 -5.93 -15.64
N HIS A 212 -14.05 -5.36 -14.44
CA HIS A 212 -13.44 -5.93 -13.23
C HIS A 212 -14.41 -6.17 -12.08
N ASN A 213 -15.57 -5.50 -12.05
CA ASN A 213 -16.58 -5.56 -11.00
C ASN A 213 -15.95 -5.37 -9.60
N CYS A 214 -15.21 -4.27 -9.40
CA CYS A 214 -14.55 -3.95 -8.14
C CYS A 214 -14.96 -2.57 -7.65
N GLU A 215 -15.12 -2.45 -6.33
CA GLU A 215 -15.52 -1.21 -5.65
C GLU A 215 -14.40 -0.17 -5.64
N LEU A 216 -13.13 -0.61 -5.64
CA LEU A 216 -11.98 0.29 -5.65
C LEU A 216 -11.10 0.05 -6.87
N VAL A 217 -10.49 1.11 -7.36
CA VAL A 217 -9.41 1.06 -8.36
C VAL A 217 -8.13 1.64 -7.76
N ILE A 218 -6.96 1.09 -8.13
CA ILE A 218 -5.67 1.68 -7.76
C ILE A 218 -5.21 2.65 -8.85
N ASN A 219 -5.04 3.92 -8.50
CA ASN A 219 -4.35 4.92 -9.30
C ASN A 219 -2.82 4.79 -9.06
N PRO A 220 -2.00 4.53 -10.09
CA PRO A 220 -0.54 4.66 -9.99
C PRO A 220 -0.18 6.13 -9.83
N ALA A 221 -0.09 6.58 -8.58
CA ALA A 221 0.13 7.98 -8.25
C ALA A 221 1.61 8.29 -8.10
N ASN A 222 1.93 9.57 -8.32
CA ASN A 222 3.18 10.16 -7.86
C ASN A 222 3.13 10.37 -6.33
N THR A 223 4.25 10.78 -5.76
CA THR A 223 4.39 11.08 -4.32
C THR A 223 3.67 12.36 -3.89
N GLU A 224 3.28 13.20 -4.82
CA GLU A 224 2.39 14.35 -4.61
C GLU A 224 0.93 13.89 -4.47
N VAL A 225 0.59 12.64 -4.81
CA VAL A 225 -0.78 12.07 -4.78
C VAL A 225 -1.76 12.79 -5.72
N ALA A 226 -1.26 13.69 -6.57
CA ALA A 226 -2.05 14.43 -7.54
C ALA A 226 -2.17 13.67 -8.86
N PHE A 227 -3.29 13.86 -9.56
CA PHE A 227 -3.47 13.33 -10.90
C PHE A 227 -2.42 13.87 -11.87
N GLY A 228 -1.89 12.97 -12.69
CA GLY A 228 -0.90 13.29 -13.72
C GLY A 228 -1.32 12.83 -15.12
N GLY A 229 -0.33 12.43 -15.92
CA GLY A 229 -0.55 11.83 -17.25
C GLY A 229 -0.83 10.32 -17.19
N GLY A 230 -0.80 9.67 -18.36
CA GLY A 230 -0.95 8.21 -18.47
C GLY A 230 -2.27 7.71 -17.89
N LEU A 231 -2.20 6.57 -17.19
CA LEU A 231 -3.37 5.97 -16.53
C LEU A 231 -3.95 6.88 -15.44
N SER A 232 -3.11 7.63 -14.71
CA SER A 232 -3.60 8.60 -13.72
C SER A 232 -4.50 9.64 -14.36
N GLY A 233 -4.10 10.18 -15.52
CA GLY A 233 -4.94 11.12 -16.29
C GLY A 233 -6.20 10.49 -16.88
N VAL A 234 -6.19 9.19 -17.20
CA VAL A 234 -7.40 8.46 -17.62
C VAL A 234 -8.41 8.40 -16.48
N ILE A 235 -7.96 8.03 -15.27
CA ILE A 235 -8.80 8.02 -14.05
C ILE A 235 -9.32 9.43 -13.76
N ALA A 236 -8.46 10.44 -13.82
CA ALA A 236 -8.83 11.84 -13.60
C ALA A 236 -9.99 12.28 -14.50
N ARG A 237 -9.86 12.05 -15.82
CA ARG A 237 -10.92 12.40 -16.79
C ARG A 237 -12.20 11.63 -16.53
N ALA A 238 -12.11 10.34 -16.23
CA ALA A 238 -13.27 9.49 -16.01
C ALA A 238 -13.98 9.80 -14.67
N SER A 239 -13.27 10.36 -13.69
CA SER A 239 -13.86 10.80 -12.42
C SER A 239 -14.72 12.06 -12.56
N GLY A 240 -14.56 12.86 -13.62
CA GLY A 240 -15.26 14.14 -13.80
C GLY A 240 -14.95 15.22 -12.76
N GLN A 241 -14.17 14.91 -11.71
CA GLN A 241 -14.01 15.72 -10.51
C GLN A 241 -12.55 15.77 -10.01
N SER A 242 -11.59 15.66 -10.94
CA SER A 242 -10.17 15.49 -10.60
C SER A 242 -9.62 16.59 -9.68
N TYR A 243 -10.00 17.86 -9.88
CA TYR A 243 -9.56 18.97 -9.02
C TYR A 243 -10.01 18.81 -7.56
N GLN A 244 -11.26 18.37 -7.38
CA GLN A 244 -11.84 18.15 -6.06
C GLN A 244 -11.13 16.98 -5.37
N ILE A 245 -10.92 15.88 -6.08
CA ILE A 245 -10.21 14.70 -5.58
C ILE A 245 -8.75 15.02 -5.22
N ASP A 246 -8.04 15.78 -6.06
CA ASP A 246 -6.67 16.21 -5.75
C ASP A 246 -6.64 17.09 -4.48
N ARG A 247 -7.61 18.00 -4.33
CA ARG A 247 -7.73 18.84 -3.12
C ARG A 247 -7.97 17.98 -1.88
N ASP A 248 -8.91 17.05 -1.95
CA ASP A 248 -9.24 16.15 -0.83
C ASP A 248 -8.04 15.28 -0.44
N ALA A 249 -7.27 14.80 -1.43
CA ALA A 249 -6.03 14.08 -1.16
C ALA A 249 -5.00 14.95 -0.43
N GLN A 250 -4.81 16.21 -0.84
CA GLN A 250 -3.89 17.14 -0.15
C GLN A 250 -4.35 17.48 1.27
N GLU A 251 -5.65 17.72 1.47
CA GLU A 251 -6.21 17.99 2.80
C GLU A 251 -5.92 16.81 3.75
N LEU A 252 -6.14 15.57 3.30
CA LEU A 252 -5.80 14.37 4.07
C LEU A 252 -4.29 14.26 4.39
N ILE A 253 -3.42 14.55 3.43
CA ILE A 253 -1.96 14.53 3.63
C ILE A 253 -1.56 15.56 4.69
N GLN A 254 -2.15 16.76 4.63
CA GLN A 254 -1.86 17.83 5.56
C GLN A 254 -2.37 17.52 6.97
N GLU A 255 -3.56 16.91 7.10
CA GLU A 255 -4.10 16.44 8.39
C GLU A 255 -3.16 15.43 9.04
N ILE A 256 -2.72 14.42 8.28
CA ILE A 256 -1.75 13.41 8.75
C ILE A 256 -0.43 14.08 9.18
N ALA A 257 0.07 15.04 8.41
CA ALA A 257 1.29 15.77 8.72
C ALA A 257 1.17 16.55 10.05
N ASN A 258 0.02 17.19 10.26
CA ASN A 258 -0.28 17.97 11.46
C ASN A 258 -0.37 17.07 12.70
N GLU A 259 -1.10 15.95 12.61
CA GLU A 259 -1.23 14.97 13.70
C GLU A 259 0.13 14.43 14.14
N ARG A 260 1.01 14.13 13.18
CA ARG A 260 2.39 13.68 13.48
C ARG A 260 3.23 14.75 14.15
N SER A 261 3.12 15.98 13.68
CA SER A 261 3.86 17.11 14.26
C SER A 261 3.44 17.36 15.70
N LEU A 262 2.15 17.25 16.01
CA LEU A 262 1.62 17.33 17.37
C LEU A 262 2.09 16.17 18.25
N SER A 263 2.12 14.94 17.71
CA SER A 263 2.63 13.76 18.40
C SER A 263 4.11 13.90 18.76
N LYS A 264 4.96 14.32 17.80
CA LYS A 264 6.40 14.56 18.04
C LYS A 264 6.63 15.58 19.15
N LYS A 265 5.96 16.75 19.07
CA LYS A 265 6.06 17.80 20.11
C LYS A 265 5.64 17.30 21.50
N SER A 266 4.62 16.45 21.55
CA SER A 266 4.15 15.86 22.81
C SER A 266 5.18 14.89 23.41
N VAL A 267 5.84 14.09 22.57
CA VAL A 267 6.91 13.17 22.99
C VAL A 267 8.15 13.94 23.45
N GLU A 268 8.55 15.01 22.75
CA GLU A 268 9.67 15.87 23.17
C GLU A 268 9.38 16.54 24.52
N LYS A 269 8.20 17.13 24.70
CA LYS A 269 7.80 17.75 25.95
C LYS A 269 7.82 16.77 27.14
N LEU A 270 7.45 15.51 26.92
CA LEU A 270 7.53 14.45 27.94
C LEU A 270 8.98 14.07 28.28
N LYS A 271 9.91 14.17 27.33
CA LYS A 271 11.35 13.98 27.59
C LYS A 271 11.92 15.13 28.40
N ASP A 272 11.52 16.37 28.10
CA ASP A 272 11.97 17.56 28.83
C ASP A 272 11.44 17.62 30.27
N LEU A 273 10.28 17.00 30.54
CA LEU A 273 9.68 16.87 31.87
C LEU A 273 10.24 15.70 32.70
N SER A 274 11.04 14.82 32.10
CA SER A 274 11.65 13.66 32.76
C SER A 274 13.16 13.82 33.02
N LEU A 275 13.68 15.04 32.81
CA LEU A 275 15.01 15.53 33.22
C LEU A 275 14.88 16.48 34.41
#